data_AF-A0A165VQ46-F1
#
_entry.id   AF-A0A165VQ46-F1
#
_cell.length_a   1.000
_cell.length_b   1.000
_cell.length_c   1.000
_cell.angle_alpha   90.00
_cell.angle_beta   90.00
_cell.angle_gamma   90.00
#
_symmetry.space_group_name_H-M   'P 1'
#
loop_
_entity.id
_entity.type
_entity.pdbx_description
1 polymer ?
#
loop_
_entity_poly.entity_id
_entity_poly.type
_entity_poly.pdbx_seq_one_letter_code
_entity_poly.pdbx_strand_id
1 'polypeptide(L)' 'MERDMIVERTQEGKMFARKNNPNFREGRPKATITPKKRHAYELLTSGKSYKEVEAITGFSRSTLFRIKKKIEES' A
#
# COMPACT_ATOMS: atom_id res chain seq x y z
N MET A 1 9.30 3.31 34.18
CA MET A 1 8.01 3.34 34.90
C MET A 1 6.96 4.20 34.19
N GLU A 2 7.12 5.52 34.06
CA GLU A 2 6.06 6.34 33.43
C GLU A 2 5.84 6.06 31.93
N ARG A 3 6.92 5.83 31.17
CA ARG A 3 6.81 5.48 29.74
C ARG A 3 6.19 4.11 29.51
N ASP A 4 6.47 3.17 30.42
CA ASP A 4 5.94 1.80 30.34
C ASP A 4 4.43 1.81 30.49
N MET A 5 3.91 2.61 31.43
CA MET A 5 2.48 2.82 31.62
C MET A 5 1.78 3.37 30.36
N ILE A 6 2.43 4.25 29.60
CA ILE A 6 1.88 4.79 28.34
C ILE A 6 1.84 3.71 27.26
N VAL A 7 2.90 2.90 27.16
CA VAL A 7 2.97 1.79 26.19
C VAL A 7 1.89 0.76 26.48
N GLU A 8 1.74 0.33 27.74
CA GLU A 8 0.73 -0.64 28.15
C GLU A 8 -0.69 -0.14 27.84
N ARG A 9 -1.03 1.08 28.28
CA ARG A 9 -2.36 1.66 28.05
C ARG A 9 -2.69 1.82 26.56
N THR A 10 -1.72 2.21 25.74
CA THR A 10 -1.94 2.35 24.29
C THR A 10 -2.09 1.00 23.60
N GLN A 11 -1.38 -0.03 24.06
CA GLN A 11 -1.56 -1.40 23.56
C GLN A 11 -2.93 -1.97 23.94
N GLU A 12 -3.37 -1.77 25.19
CA GLU A 12 -4.70 -2.18 25.66
C GLU A 12 -5.82 -1.54 24.85
N GLY A 13 -5.79 -0.21 24.67
CA GLY A 13 -6.78 0.50 23.85
C GLY A 13 -6.80 0.00 22.40
N LYS A 14 -5.63 -0.29 21.83
CA LYS A 14 -5.50 -0.86 20.49
C LYS A 14 -6.08 -2.27 20.40
N MET A 15 -5.86 -3.12 21.41
CA MET A 15 -6.45 -4.45 21.47
C MET A 15 -7.97 -4.40 21.57
N PHE A 16 -8.51 -3.48 22.38
CA PHE A 16 -9.94 -3.26 22.47
C PHE A 16 -10.53 -2.83 21.12
N ALA A 17 -9.90 -1.88 20.42
CA ALA A 17 -10.35 -1.42 19.10
C ALA A 17 -10.33 -2.55 18.06
N ARG A 18 -9.29 -3.41 18.05
CA ARG A 18 -9.23 -4.60 17.18
C ARG A 18 -10.36 -5.57 17.42
N LYS A 19 -10.73 -5.80 18.69
CA LYS A 19 -11.74 -6.79 19.07
C LYS A 19 -13.16 -6.29 18.79
N ASN A 20 -13.43 -5.00 19.01
CA ASN A 20 -14.79 -4.48 19.03
C ASN A 20 -15.19 -3.66 17.80
N ASN A 21 -14.24 -3.16 17.01
CA ASN A 21 -14.55 -2.42 15.79
C ASN A 21 -14.29 -3.30 14.55
N PRO A 22 -15.33 -3.76 13.83
CA PRO A 22 -15.17 -4.61 12.64
C PRO A 22 -14.47 -3.89 11.47
N ASN A 23 -14.44 -2.56 11.50
CA ASN A 23 -13.74 -1.74 10.50
C ASN A 23 -12.31 -1.36 10.92
N PHE A 24 -11.82 -1.84 12.07
CA PHE A 24 -10.46 -1.55 12.51
C PHE A 24 -9.45 -2.14 11.53
N ARG A 25 -8.56 -1.28 11.01
CA ARG A 25 -7.46 -1.67 10.13
C ARG A 25 -6.19 -1.06 10.66
N GLU A 26 -5.14 -1.87 10.69
CA GLU A 26 -3.81 -1.42 11.07
C GLU A 26 -2.90 -1.32 9.86
N GLY A 27 -1.92 -0.43 9.96
CA GLY A 27 -0.92 -0.20 8.95
C GLY A 27 -1.44 0.74 7.87
N ARG A 28 -0.63 0.90 6.82
CA ARG A 28 -0.98 1.79 5.71
C ARG A 28 -2.13 1.17 4.90
N PRO A 29 -3.20 1.94 4.58
CA PRO A 29 -4.25 1.47 3.70
C PRO A 29 -3.71 0.95 2.37
N LYS A 30 -4.30 -0.16 1.86
CA LYS A 30 -3.91 -0.73 0.57
C LYS A 30 -4.09 0.34 -0.51
N ALA A 31 -3.01 0.62 -1.23
CA ALA A 31 -3.01 1.70 -2.22
C ALA A 31 -3.99 1.39 -3.36
N THR A 32 -4.89 2.32 -3.67
CA THR A 32 -5.87 2.18 -4.77
C THR A 32 -5.19 2.32 -6.13
N ILE A 33 -5.84 1.79 -7.18
CA ILE A 33 -5.42 2.00 -8.56
C ILE A 33 -5.92 3.37 -8.99
N THR A 34 -5.01 4.33 -9.09
CA THR A 34 -5.29 5.68 -9.58
C THR A 34 -5.07 5.76 -11.08
N PRO A 35 -5.55 6.82 -11.77
CA PRO A 35 -5.26 7.04 -13.19
C PRO A 35 -3.76 6.99 -13.52
N LYS A 36 -2.90 7.59 -12.67
CA LYS A 36 -1.44 7.52 -12.83
C LYS A 36 -0.89 6.09 -12.81
N LYS A 37 -1.46 5.22 -11.98
CA LYS A 37 -1.05 3.80 -11.90
C LYS A 37 -1.56 3.00 -13.09
N ARG A 38 -2.76 3.31 -13.60
CA ARG A 38 -3.26 2.73 -14.85
C ARG A 38 -2.37 3.11 -16.03
N HIS A 39 -2.00 4.40 -16.12
CA HIS A 39 -1.06 4.85 -17.14
C HIS A 39 0.30 4.12 -17.06
N ALA A 40 0.85 3.93 -15.86
CA ALA A 40 2.08 3.15 -15.68
C ALA A 40 1.93 1.70 -16.16
N TYR A 41 0.76 1.09 -15.95
CA TYR A 41 0.46 -0.25 -16.43
C TYR A 41 0.31 -0.30 -17.96
N GLU A 42 -0.40 0.67 -18.56
CA GLU A 42 -0.55 0.81 -20.02
C GLU A 42 0.82 0.91 -20.70
N LEU A 43 1.75 1.68 -20.13
CA LEU A 43 3.11 1.79 -20.61
C LEU A 43 3.84 0.43 -20.58
N LEU A 44 3.67 -0.37 -19.54
CA LEU A 44 4.24 -1.73 -19.47
C LEU A 44 3.63 -2.64 -20.52
N THR A 45 2.31 -2.59 -20.73
CA THR A 45 1.62 -3.42 -21.74
C THR A 45 1.94 -2.99 -23.17
N SER A 46 2.34 -1.74 -23.39
CA SER A 46 2.80 -1.24 -24.70
C SER A 46 4.18 -1.74 -25.11
N GLY A 47 4.83 -2.56 -24.27
CA GLY A 47 6.13 -3.16 -24.55
C GLY A 47 7.33 -2.42 -23.96
N LYS A 48 7.12 -1.36 -23.15
CA LYS A 48 8.23 -0.67 -22.46
C LYS A 48 8.76 -1.52 -21.31
N SER A 49 10.07 -1.45 -21.11
CA SER A 49 10.73 -2.10 -19.98
C SER A 49 10.39 -1.42 -18.66
N TYR A 50 10.50 -2.17 -17.56
CA TYR A 50 10.30 -1.63 -16.21
C TYR A 50 11.22 -0.44 -15.89
N LYS A 51 12.44 -0.42 -16.44
CA LYS A 51 13.41 0.67 -16.22
C LYS A 51 12.97 1.96 -16.90
N GLU A 52 12.44 1.85 -18.12
CA GLU A 52 11.91 3.01 -18.84
C GLU A 52 10.66 3.56 -18.16
N VAL A 53 9.74 2.68 -17.74
CA VAL A 53 8.52 3.10 -17.04
C VAL A 53 8.82 3.72 -15.68
N GLU A 54 9.84 3.24 -14.96
CA GLU A 54 10.32 3.87 -13.72
C GLU A 54 10.81 5.30 -13.96
N ALA A 55 11.58 5.53 -15.02
CA ALA A 55 12.04 6.87 -15.41
C ALA A 55 10.89 7.80 -15.81
N ILE A 56 9.87 7.29 -16.52
CA ILE A 56 8.72 8.08 -16.99
C ILE A 56 7.75 8.42 -15.84
N THR A 57 7.46 7.44 -14.99
CA THR A 57 6.36 7.54 -14.00
C THR A 57 6.83 7.88 -12.59
N GLY A 58 8.12 7.71 -12.31
CA GLY A 58 8.69 7.85 -10.97
C GLY A 58 8.33 6.70 -10.01
N PHE A 59 7.63 5.66 -10.49
CA PHE A 59 7.35 4.49 -9.67
C PHE A 59 8.54 3.53 -9.69
N SER A 60 9.01 3.18 -8.49
CA SER A 60 10.03 2.14 -8.32
C SER A 60 9.62 0.84 -9.02
N ARG A 61 10.59 0.06 -9.51
CA ARG A 61 10.34 -1.27 -10.12
C ARG A 61 9.38 -2.16 -9.32
N SER A 62 9.53 -2.27 -7.99
CA SER A 62 8.64 -3.10 -7.14
C SER A 62 7.20 -2.56 -7.07
N THR A 63 7.03 -1.25 -7.17
CA THR A 63 5.71 -0.60 -7.23
C THR A 63 5.03 -0.90 -8.56
N LEU A 64 5.77 -0.90 -9.67
CA LEU A 64 5.24 -1.30 -10.99
C LEU A 64 4.77 -2.76 -10.99
N PHE A 65 5.53 -3.69 -10.42
CA PHE A 65 5.10 -5.08 -10.25
C PHE A 65 3.80 -5.20 -9.44
N ARG A 66 3.69 -4.48 -8.31
CA ARG A 66 2.47 -4.49 -7.48
C ARG A 66 1.28 -3.88 -8.20
N ILE A 67 1.49 -2.83 -9.00
CA ILE A 67 0.44 -2.21 -9.83
C ILE A 67 -0.06 -3.21 -10.87
N LYS A 68 0.86 -3.82 -11.63
CA LYS A 68 0.56 -4.83 -12.64
C LYS A 68 -0.25 -5.98 -12.04
N LYS A 69 0.28 -6.61 -10.99
CA LYS A 69 -0.37 -7.71 -10.27
C LYS A 69 -1.77 -7.32 -9.80
N LYS A 70 -1.91 -6.12 -9.20
CA LYS A 70 -3.20 -5.67 -8.68
C LYS A 70 -4.23 -5.43 -9.80
N ILE A 71 -3.83 -4.98 -10.98
CA ILE A 71 -4.74 -4.77 -12.12
C ILE A 71 -5.14 -6.11 -12.74
N GLU A 72 -4.21 -7.06 -12.88
CA GLU A 72 -4.48 -8.39 -13.44
C GLU A 72 -5.33 -9.28 -12.52
N GLU A 73 -5.22 -9.08 -11.20
CA GLU A 73 -6.00 -9.80 -10.19
C GLU A 73 -7.33 -9.11 -9.81
N SER A 74 -7.60 -7.89 -10.32
CA SER A 74 -8.84 -7.15 -10.06
C SER A 74 -9.91 -7.47 -11.11
#